data_AF-A0AAP8N6Y4-F1
#
_entry.id   AF-A0AAP8N6Y4-F1
#
_cell.length_a   1.000
_cell.length_b   1.000
_cell.length_c   1.000
_cell.angle_alpha   90.00
_cell.angle_beta   90.00
_cell.angle_gamma   90.00
#
_symmetry.space_group_name_H-M   'P 1'
#
loop_
_entity.id
_entity.type
_entity.pdbx_description
1 polymer ?
#
loop_
_entity_poly.entity_id
_entity_poly.type
_entity_poly.pdbx_seq_one_letter_code
_entity_poly.pdbx_strand_id
1 'polypeptide(L)'
;VHGVTHDGQRVWFASGDKLNALDPASGKTLKSIDVAAHAGTAFDGQHLFQIAEDRIQKIDPQTGRVLSTIPAPGGGGDSGLAWAEGTLWV
;
A
#
# COMPACT_ATOMS: atom_id res chain seq x y z
N VAL A 1 -8.12 5.42 -8.26
CA VAL A 1 -7.20 4.35 -7.81
C VAL A 1 -5.80 4.88 -8.02
N HIS A 2 -4.96 4.85 -6.99
CA HIS A 2 -3.62 5.47 -7.02
C HIS A 2 -2.48 4.45 -7.09
N GLY A 3 -2.64 3.30 -6.43
CA GLY A 3 -1.68 2.21 -6.38
C GLY A 3 -2.41 0.88 -6.25
N VAL A 4 -1.76 -0.21 -6.69
CA VAL A 4 -2.29 -1.57 -6.61
C VAL A 4 -1.18 -2.57 -6.31
N THR A 5 -1.46 -3.57 -5.46
CA THR A 5 -0.56 -4.69 -5.18
C THR A 5 -1.34 -5.96 -4.87
N HIS A 6 -0.66 -7.09 -4.73
CA HIS A 6 -1.28 -8.38 -4.40
C HIS A 6 -0.53 -9.04 -3.24
N ASP A 7 -1.25 -9.49 -2.22
CA ASP A 7 -0.64 -10.11 -1.03
C ASP A 7 -0.49 -11.64 -1.13
N GLY A 8 -0.82 -12.20 -2.29
CA GLY A 8 -0.90 -13.65 -2.52
C GLY A 8 -2.32 -14.23 -2.42
N GLN A 9 -3.26 -13.48 -1.84
CA GLN A 9 -4.67 -13.86 -1.71
C GLN A 9 -5.65 -12.77 -2.15
N ARG A 10 -5.31 -11.50 -1.95
CA ARG A 10 -6.15 -10.32 -2.13
C ARG A 10 -5.45 -9.28 -2.97
N VAL A 11 -6.22 -8.59 -3.80
CA VAL A 11 -5.76 -7.37 -4.47
C VAL A 11 -5.95 -6.20 -3.52
N TRP A 12 -4.90 -5.44 -3.28
CA TRP A 12 -4.95 -4.22 -2.50
C TRP A 12 -4.89 -3.02 -3.42
N PHE A 13 -5.73 -2.01 -3.20
CA PHE A 13 -5.70 -0.78 -3.98
C PHE A 13 -5.95 0.47 -3.14
N ALA A 14 -5.21 1.53 -3.48
CA ALA A 14 -5.28 2.84 -2.84
C ALA A 14 -6.40 3.71 -3.44
N SER A 15 -7.21 4.33 -2.57
CA SER A 15 -8.35 5.17 -2.95
C SER A 15 -8.34 6.56 -2.29
N GLY A 16 -7.17 7.13 -2.01
CA GLY A 16 -7.03 8.46 -1.42
C GLY A 16 -6.87 8.38 0.09
N ASP A 17 -7.95 8.08 0.81
CA ASP A 17 -7.97 8.02 2.28
C ASP A 17 -7.92 6.59 2.85
N LYS A 18 -7.90 5.57 1.97
CA LYS A 18 -7.99 4.16 2.36
C LYS A 18 -7.18 3.25 1.45
N LEU A 19 -6.75 2.14 2.03
CA LEU A 19 -6.37 0.92 1.32
C LEU A 19 -7.52 -0.08 1.37
N ASN A 20 -7.92 -0.60 0.21
CA ASN A 20 -9.02 -1.56 0.09
C ASN A 20 -8.48 -2.91 -0.36
N ALA A 21 -8.92 -3.97 0.31
CA ALA A 21 -8.65 -5.35 -0.08
C ALA A 21 -9.85 -5.89 -0.85
N LEU A 22 -9.61 -6.39 -2.05
CA LEU A 22 -10.58 -6.98 -2.95
C LEU A 22 -10.27 -8.47 -3.13
N ASP A 23 -11.32 -9.28 -3.12
CA ASP A 23 -11.26 -10.67 -3.55
C ASP A 23 -11.13 -10.71 -5.08
N PRO A 24 -10.00 -11.19 -5.64
CA PRO A 24 -9.79 -11.21 -7.09
C PRO A 24 -10.77 -12.14 -7.81
N ALA A 25 -11.33 -13.16 -7.15
CA ALA A 25 -12.24 -14.11 -7.79
C ALA A 25 -13.66 -13.53 -7.93
N SER A 26 -14.15 -12.83 -6.90
CA SER A 26 -15.52 -12.29 -6.89
C SER A 26 -15.62 -10.80 -7.19
N GLY A 27 -14.51 -10.07 -7.16
CA GLY A 27 -14.47 -8.61 -7.32
C GLY A 27 -15.01 -7.84 -6.11
N LYS A 28 -15.34 -8.52 -5.01
CA LYS A 28 -15.90 -7.88 -3.82
C LYS A 28 -14.81 -7.28 -2.95
N THR A 29 -15.03 -6.07 -2.45
CA THR A 29 -14.22 -5.49 -1.38
C THR A 29 -14.49 -6.23 -0.08
N LEU A 30 -13.44 -6.81 0.51
CA LEU A 30 -13.49 -7.60 1.74
C LEU A 30 -13.19 -6.76 2.98
N LYS A 31 -12.30 -5.78 2.85
CA LYS A 31 -11.77 -4.98 3.97
C LYS A 31 -11.27 -3.63 3.46
N SER A 32 -11.33 -2.62 4.32
CA SER A 32 -10.61 -1.37 4.13
C SER A 32 -9.76 -1.05 5.36
N ILE A 33 -8.66 -0.34 5.16
CA ILE A 33 -7.80 0.22 6.20
C ILE A 33 -7.80 1.74 5.99
N ASP A 34 -8.14 2.48 7.05
CA ASP A 34 -8.15 3.95 7.03
C ASP A 34 -6.72 4.48 7.21
N VAL A 35 -6.06 4.69 6.08
CA VAL A 35 -4.69 5.23 5.97
C VAL A 35 -4.61 6.08 4.71
N ALA A 36 -3.89 7.20 4.80
CA ALA A 36 -3.57 8.02 3.64
C ALA A 36 -2.91 7.17 2.55
N ALA A 37 -3.52 7.14 1.37
CA ALA A 37 -3.20 6.25 0.27
C ALA A 37 -3.24 7.02 -1.06
N HIS A 38 -2.30 7.94 -1.21
CA HIS A 38 -2.31 8.97 -2.25
C HIS A 38 -1.63 8.53 -3.55
N ALA A 39 -0.77 7.51 -3.50
CA ALA A 39 0.06 7.06 -4.62
C ALA A 39 0.34 5.55 -4.53
N GLY A 40 1.52 5.10 -4.95
CA GLY A 40 1.92 3.71 -5.07
C GLY A 40 1.77 2.88 -3.78
N THR A 41 1.46 1.60 -3.99
CA THR A 41 1.29 0.58 -2.96
C THR A 41 2.13 -0.65 -3.31
N ALA A 42 2.83 -1.24 -2.34
CA ALA A 42 3.60 -2.46 -2.53
C ALA A 42 3.40 -3.43 -1.35
N PHE A 43 3.83 -4.68 -1.52
CA PHE A 43 3.74 -5.72 -0.48
C PHE A 43 5.04 -6.51 -0.40
N ASP A 44 5.61 -6.65 0.79
CA ASP A 44 6.91 -7.34 0.99
C ASP A 44 6.81 -8.86 1.20
N GLY A 45 5.60 -9.42 1.20
CA GLY A 45 5.32 -10.79 1.64
C GLY A 45 4.65 -10.85 3.02
N GLN A 46 4.66 -9.76 3.79
CA GLN A 46 4.08 -9.67 5.13
C GLN A 46 3.35 -8.34 5.40
N HIS A 47 3.87 -7.23 4.90
CA HIS A 47 3.43 -5.87 5.18
C HIS A 47 3.12 -5.12 3.90
N LEU A 48 2.15 -4.21 3.99
CA LEU A 48 1.86 -3.24 2.94
C LEU A 48 2.78 -2.03 3.11
N PHE A 49 3.19 -1.46 2.00
CA PHE A 49 3.86 -0.17 1.93
C PHE A 49 3.00 0.77 1.10
N GLN A 50 2.76 1.97 1.62
CA GLN A 50 1.90 2.96 0.98
C GLN A 50 2.55 4.33 0.99
N ILE A 51 2.60 4.98 -0.16
CA ILE A 51 2.97 6.40 -0.24
C ILE A 51 1.80 7.26 0.26
N ALA A 52 2.09 8.10 1.23
CA ALA A 52 1.18 9.03 1.87
C ALA A 52 1.82 10.43 1.89
N GLU A 53 1.64 11.20 0.82
CA GLU A 53 2.33 12.49 0.64
C GLU A 53 3.85 12.29 0.54
N ASP A 54 4.62 12.94 1.42
CA ASP A 54 6.08 12.97 1.47
C ASP A 54 6.71 11.80 2.24
N ARG A 55 5.95 10.74 2.51
CA ARG A 55 6.37 9.60 3.33
C ARG A 55 5.80 8.28 2.82
N ILE A 56 6.48 7.20 3.20
CA ILE A 56 6.05 5.82 2.96
C ILE A 56 5.73 5.18 4.32
N GLN A 57 4.52 4.66 4.45
CA GLN A 57 4.05 3.97 5.64
C GLN A 57 4.15 2.45 5.47
N LYS A 58 4.75 1.76 6.44
CA LYS A 58 4.70 0.30 6.56
C LYS A 58 3.51 -0.08 7.41
N ILE A 59 2.61 -0.90 6.88
CA ILE A 59 1.31 -1.19 7.46
C ILE A 59 1.14 -2.70 7.63
N ASP A 60 0.67 -3.12 8.80
CA ASP A 60 0.20 -4.49 9.02
C ASP A 60 -1.18 -4.67 8.36
N PRO A 61 -1.31 -5.53 7.33
CA PRO A 61 -2.58 -5.75 6.64
C PRO A 61 -3.67 -6.39 7.52
N GLN A 62 -3.29 -7.11 8.58
CA GLN A 62 -4.22 -7.78 9.48
C GLN A 62 -4.84 -6.80 10.46
N THR A 63 -4.02 -5.96 11.10
CA THR A 63 -4.49 -5.03 12.13
C THR A 63 -4.80 -3.63 11.59
N GLY A 64 -4.26 -3.27 10.43
CA GLY A 64 -4.33 -1.92 9.87
C GLY A 64 -3.40 -0.91 10.56
N ARG A 65 -2.54 -1.37 11.48
CA ARG A 65 -1.62 -0.48 12.20
C ARG A 65 -0.45 -0.06 11.31
N VAL A 66 -0.13 1.23 11.34
CA VAL A 66 1.15 1.73 10.83
C VAL A 66 2.25 1.32 11.80
N LEU A 67 3.16 0.47 11.32
CA LEU A 67 4.27 -0.06 12.12
C LEU A 67 5.48 0.88 12.10
N SER A 68 5.72 1.54 10.97
CA SER A 68 6.80 2.50 10.81
C SER A 68 6.53 3.44 9.64
N THR A 69 7.32 4.52 9.55
CA THR A 69 7.24 5.50 8.47
C THR A 69 8.65 5.93 8.10
N ILE A 70 8.90 6.08 6.80
CA ILE A 70 10.15 6.63 6.24
C ILE A 70 9.82 7.79 5.30
N PRO A 71 10.73 8.76 5.11
CA PRO A 71 10.56 9.80 4.09
C PRO A 71 10.47 9.20 2.69
N ALA A 72 9.61 9.76 1.83
CA ALA A 72 9.57 9.41 0.43
C ALA A 72 10.71 10.12 -0.32
N PRO A 73 11.49 9.42 -1.18
CA PRO A 73 12.68 9.97 -1.82
C PRO A 73 12.42 11.22 -2.66
N GLY A 74 11.29 11.28 -3.36
CA GLY A 74 10.85 12.42 -4.17
C GLY A 74 10.19 13.55 -3.38
N GLY A 75 10.16 13.48 -2.04
CA GLY A 75 9.60 14.53 -1.18
C GLY A 75 8.12 14.82 -1.44
N GLY A 76 7.37 13.82 -1.91
CA GLY A 76 5.94 13.95 -2.27
C GLY A 76 5.67 14.04 -3.78
N GLY A 77 6.70 14.01 -4.62
CA GLY A 77 6.58 13.84 -6.07
C GLY A 77 6.47 12.37 -6.52
N ASP A 78 6.56 11.43 -5.59
CA ASP A 78 6.55 9.99 -5.85
C ASP A 78 5.15 9.51 -6.28
N SER A 79 5.11 8.63 -7.28
CA SER A 79 3.84 8.12 -7.84
C SER A 79 3.73 6.59 -7.79
N GLY A 80 4.82 5.88 -8.10
CA GLY A 80 4.88 4.43 -8.12
C GLY A 80 5.54 3.84 -6.88
N LEU A 81 5.24 2.57 -6.60
CA LEU A 81 5.92 1.81 -5.57
C LEU A 81 5.91 0.32 -5.93
N ALA A 82 7.04 -0.36 -5.84
CA ALA A 82 7.14 -1.80 -6.03
C ALA A 82 8.09 -2.45 -5.02
N TRP A 83 7.83 -3.70 -4.64
CA TRP A 83 8.76 -4.50 -3.84
C TRP A 83 9.34 -5.62 -4.69
N ALA A 84 10.67 -5.72 -4.71
CA ALA A 84 11.37 -6.81 -5.35
C ALA A 84 12.73 -7.01 -4.68
N GLU A 85 13.15 -8.26 -4.53
CA GLU A 85 14.51 -8.61 -4.10
C GLU A 85 14.92 -7.98 -2.75
N GLY A 86 13.98 -7.92 -1.81
CA GLY A 86 14.24 -7.34 -0.48
C GLY A 86 14.31 -5.81 -0.47
N THR A 87 13.97 -5.16 -1.59
CA THR A 87 14.11 -3.71 -1.79
C THR A 87 12.80 -3.09 -2.24
N LEU A 88 12.56 -1.87 -1.77
CA LEU A 88 11.46 -1.02 -2.19
C LEU A 88 11.92 -0.07 -3.29
N TRP A 89 11.24 -0.10 -4.43
CA TRP A 89 11.49 0.74 -5.60
C TRP A 89 10.42 1.82 -5.68
N VAL A 90 10.84 3.08 -5.80
CA VAL A 90 10.00 4.28 -5.82
C VAL A 90 10.24 5.04 -7.12
#